data_AF-A0A973SKL3-F1
#
_entry.id   AF-A0A973SKL3-F1
#
_cell.length_a   1.000
_cell.length_b   1.000
_cell.length_c   1.000
_cell.angle_alpha   90.00
_cell.angle_beta   90.00
_cell.angle_gamma   90.00
#
_symmetry.space_group_name_H-M   'P 1'
#
loop_
_entity.id
_entity.type
_entity.pdbx_description
1 polymer ?
#
loop_
_entity_poly.entity_id
_entity_poly.type
_entity_poly.pdbx_seq_one_letter_code
_entity_poly.pdbx_strand_id
1 'polypeptide(L)'
;MTRKPRSLKQIQAQLADQLRATDHSWAEIGREFQRRFHVNARVALRQARGWTQPEAAERWNRRWPEDPKTFKNFSYWEAWPSATGYAPSLEVLDRMAQLYECSVADLLSDLHDYGAKRRPALSQVREPVPGGGPIVPPPRPTPQPYALTAAAPPGPATLGGYPGGHPGAGHPSMGHLDLGRLDPGKPGLGHPGPGHRAAGDDADELLRATMSSVSSVPEITSLIGLPDGGNSLSRRSALLNLSSLFAVAAAAPLAADKAVPSPAGRVDEAMVANTGLIVGGLRQQNAALGPSATVQTGLAMRSMLESVVKDAPAQLTGRAWVVYGDLAHLLGWMMFNMGQDELAYFYYEDARRAAYQADDYELAANILAAQAHLSMTAGDHQSAIDHAQAAEEAARRGTSRHARAYTADMTARVYASAGQGSRSLAALERERKQMQRIDWSEPAAERWGFYGPAFYWARESECHLL
;
A
#
# COMPACT_ATOMS: atom_id res chain seq x y z
N MET A 1 61.04 -11.77 -31.41
CA MET A 1 59.78 -11.23 -31.98
C MET A 1 58.88 -10.77 -30.85
N THR A 2 58.86 -9.47 -30.56
CA THR A 2 58.04 -8.87 -29.49
C THR A 2 56.59 -8.78 -29.95
N ARG A 3 55.71 -9.57 -29.31
CA ARG A 3 54.28 -9.63 -29.60
C ARG A 3 53.67 -8.25 -29.29
N LYS A 4 53.07 -7.58 -30.29
CA LYS A 4 52.38 -6.28 -30.09
C LYS A 4 51.37 -6.39 -28.93
N PRO A 5 51.27 -5.38 -28.05
CA PRO A 5 50.28 -5.38 -26.97
C PRO A 5 48.88 -5.47 -27.59
N ARG A 6 48.09 -6.45 -27.14
CA ARG A 6 46.72 -6.65 -27.62
C ARG A 6 45.83 -5.51 -27.14
N SER A 7 44.98 -4.99 -28.02
CA SER A 7 44.01 -3.97 -27.61
C SER A 7 42.96 -4.57 -26.67
N LEU A 8 42.36 -3.73 -25.80
CA LEU A 8 41.31 -4.18 -24.88
C LEU A 8 40.17 -4.89 -25.62
N LYS A 9 39.77 -4.37 -26.79
CA LYS A 9 38.76 -4.98 -27.66
C LYS A 9 39.15 -6.40 -28.12
N GLN A 10 40.42 -6.62 -28.46
CA GLN A 10 40.92 -7.95 -28.83
C GLN A 10 40.94 -8.93 -27.65
N ILE A 11 41.26 -8.44 -26.45
CA ILE A 11 41.24 -9.24 -25.22
C ILE A 11 39.80 -9.66 -24.88
N GLN A 12 38.85 -8.73 -24.98
CA GLN A 12 37.43 -8.99 -24.77
C GLN A 12 36.88 -10.01 -25.76
N ALA A 13 37.13 -9.81 -27.06
CA ALA A 13 36.68 -10.74 -28.09
C ALA A 13 37.23 -12.16 -27.87
N GLN A 14 38.55 -12.29 -27.61
CA GLN A 14 39.15 -13.59 -27.34
C GLN A 14 38.54 -14.28 -26.12
N LEU A 15 38.24 -13.52 -25.05
CA LEU A 15 37.62 -14.08 -23.85
C LEU A 15 36.18 -14.56 -24.13
N ALA A 16 35.39 -13.77 -24.84
CA ALA A 16 34.03 -14.17 -25.22
C ALA A 16 34.05 -15.44 -26.07
N ASP A 17 34.93 -15.52 -27.07
CA ASP A 17 35.08 -16.70 -27.93
C ASP A 17 35.48 -17.95 -27.14
N GLN A 18 36.42 -17.82 -26.20
CA GLN A 18 36.85 -18.92 -25.33
C GLN A 18 35.73 -19.44 -24.43
N LEU A 19 34.95 -18.54 -23.83
CA LEU A 19 33.83 -18.92 -22.96
C LEU A 19 32.66 -19.51 -23.76
N ARG A 20 32.39 -18.98 -24.97
CA ARG A 20 31.40 -19.57 -25.88
C ARG A 20 31.80 -20.97 -26.36
N ALA A 21 33.09 -21.22 -26.58
CA ALA A 21 33.60 -22.54 -26.95
C ALA A 21 33.51 -23.57 -25.80
N THR A 22 33.22 -23.13 -24.58
CA THR A 22 33.03 -23.97 -23.39
C THR A 22 31.57 -23.95 -22.91
N ASP A 23 30.64 -23.70 -23.83
CA ASP A 23 29.17 -23.73 -23.62
C ASP A 23 28.61 -22.75 -22.57
N HIS A 24 29.35 -21.71 -22.20
CA HIS A 24 28.83 -20.68 -21.29
C HIS A 24 27.76 -19.83 -22.00
N SER A 25 26.65 -19.58 -21.30
CA SER A 25 25.59 -18.66 -21.73
C SER A 25 26.08 -17.21 -21.80
N TRP A 26 25.39 -16.36 -22.57
CA TRP A 26 25.71 -14.94 -22.63
C TRP A 26 25.61 -14.24 -21.28
N ALA A 27 24.71 -14.68 -20.41
CA ALA A 27 24.59 -14.22 -19.03
C ALA A 27 25.85 -14.52 -18.20
N GLU A 28 26.40 -15.72 -18.30
CA GLU A 28 27.63 -16.11 -17.60
C GLU A 28 28.85 -15.34 -18.12
N ILE A 29 28.93 -15.17 -19.44
CA ILE A 29 30.00 -14.36 -20.06
C ILE A 29 29.86 -12.89 -19.62
N GLY A 30 28.64 -12.36 -19.57
CA GLY A 30 28.35 -11.02 -19.06
C GLY A 30 28.81 -10.84 -17.62
N ARG A 31 28.54 -11.79 -16.72
CA ARG A 31 29.04 -11.77 -15.33
C ARG A 31 30.57 -11.78 -15.26
N GLU A 32 31.22 -12.58 -16.10
CA GLU A 32 32.68 -12.61 -16.17
C GLU A 32 33.25 -11.27 -16.69
N PHE A 33 32.58 -10.63 -17.64
CA PHE A 33 32.94 -9.30 -18.13
C PHE A 33 32.78 -8.21 -17.07
N GLN A 34 31.69 -8.24 -16.28
CA GLN A 34 31.51 -7.34 -15.13
C GLN A 34 32.68 -7.48 -14.16
N ARG A 35 33.01 -8.72 -13.78
CA ARG A 35 34.08 -9.03 -12.82
C ARG A 35 35.46 -8.59 -13.32
N ARG A 36 35.77 -8.83 -14.60
CA ARG A 36 37.11 -8.64 -15.16
C ARG A 36 37.38 -7.23 -15.68
N PHE A 37 36.37 -6.56 -16.21
CA PHE A 37 36.51 -5.23 -16.82
C PHE A 37 35.86 -4.11 -16.00
N HIS A 38 35.25 -4.45 -14.85
CA HIS A 38 34.63 -3.48 -13.93
C HIS A 38 33.62 -2.56 -14.60
N VAL A 39 32.81 -3.14 -15.50
CA VAL A 39 31.71 -2.46 -16.18
C VAL A 39 30.39 -2.95 -15.60
N ASN A 40 29.34 -2.12 -15.67
CA ASN A 40 28.01 -2.53 -15.23
C ASN A 40 27.42 -3.66 -16.09
N ALA A 41 26.35 -4.29 -15.61
CA ALA A 41 25.74 -5.46 -16.24
C ALA A 41 25.33 -5.23 -17.70
N ARG A 42 24.71 -4.08 -17.99
CA ARG A 42 24.22 -3.70 -19.33
C ARG A 42 25.39 -3.56 -20.31
N VAL A 43 26.44 -2.84 -19.91
CA VAL A 43 27.67 -2.70 -20.69
C VAL A 43 28.35 -4.05 -20.89
N ALA A 44 28.42 -4.87 -19.84
CA ALA A 44 29.07 -6.17 -19.87
C ALA A 44 28.41 -7.12 -20.88
N LEU A 45 27.09 -7.20 -20.89
CA LEU A 45 26.33 -8.04 -21.83
C LEU A 45 26.51 -7.57 -23.28
N ARG A 46 26.50 -6.25 -23.54
CA ARG A 46 26.81 -5.72 -24.87
C ARG A 46 28.24 -6.06 -25.30
N GLN A 47 29.21 -5.86 -24.41
CA GLN A 47 30.62 -6.12 -24.70
C GLN A 47 30.92 -7.62 -24.85
N ALA A 48 30.22 -8.48 -24.12
CA ALA A 48 30.28 -9.94 -24.27
C ALA A 48 29.91 -10.36 -25.70
N ARG A 49 28.94 -9.67 -26.32
CA ARG A 49 28.59 -9.86 -27.74
C ARG A 49 29.60 -9.28 -28.73
N GLY A 50 30.60 -8.54 -28.25
CA GLY A 50 31.57 -7.81 -29.07
C GLY A 50 30.99 -6.59 -29.78
N TRP A 51 29.79 -6.12 -29.38
CA TRP A 51 29.10 -5.01 -30.06
C TRP A 51 29.50 -3.66 -29.46
N THR A 52 29.61 -2.67 -30.33
CA THR A 52 29.60 -1.24 -29.97
C THR A 52 28.16 -0.77 -29.72
N GLN A 53 27.98 0.41 -29.11
CA GLN A 53 26.64 0.98 -28.91
C GLN A 53 25.89 1.24 -30.24
N PRO A 54 26.52 1.76 -31.31
CA PRO A 54 25.87 1.85 -32.63
C PRO A 54 25.47 0.50 -33.20
N GLU A 55 26.31 -0.53 -33.07
CA GLU A 55 26.01 -1.89 -33.55
C GLU A 55 24.86 -2.56 -32.76
N ALA A 56 24.73 -2.24 -31.47
CA ALA A 56 23.60 -2.68 -30.65
C ALA A 56 22.30 -1.96 -31.07
N ALA A 57 22.38 -0.65 -31.32
CA ALA A 57 21.25 0.13 -31.85
C ALA A 57 20.81 -0.34 -33.25
N GLU A 58 21.74 -0.69 -34.13
CA GLU A 58 21.40 -1.24 -35.44
C GLU A 58 20.65 -2.57 -35.33
N ARG A 59 21.09 -3.46 -34.44
CA ARG A 59 20.41 -4.75 -34.20
C ARG A 59 19.04 -4.57 -33.57
N TRP A 60 18.91 -3.61 -32.64
CA TRP A 60 17.61 -3.21 -32.11
C TRP A 60 16.68 -2.77 -33.24
N ASN A 61 17.11 -1.83 -34.08
CA ASN A 61 16.28 -1.26 -35.14
C ASN A 61 15.91 -2.28 -36.22
N ARG A 62 16.77 -3.28 -36.43
CA ARG A 62 16.47 -4.40 -37.34
C ARG A 62 15.35 -5.30 -36.80
N ARG A 63 15.25 -5.44 -35.48
CA ARG A 63 14.26 -6.31 -34.82
C ARG A 63 12.95 -5.58 -34.51
N TRP A 64 13.04 -4.29 -34.21
CA TRP A 64 11.91 -3.41 -33.83
C TRP A 64 11.94 -2.11 -34.66
N PRO A 65 11.60 -2.16 -35.96
CA PRO A 65 11.64 -1.00 -36.84
C PRO A 65 10.63 0.10 -36.46
N GLU A 66 9.56 -0.25 -35.75
CA GLU A 66 8.53 0.65 -35.26
C GLU A 66 8.97 1.55 -34.09
N ASP A 67 10.05 1.17 -33.39
CA ASP A 67 10.61 1.93 -32.27
C ASP A 67 12.15 2.05 -32.39
N PRO A 68 12.63 2.88 -33.35
CA PRO A 68 14.04 3.00 -33.62
C PRO A 68 14.79 3.69 -32.47
N LYS A 69 15.95 3.14 -32.12
CA LYS A 69 16.89 3.65 -31.14
C LYS A 69 18.21 4.05 -31.78
N THR A 70 18.90 4.96 -31.13
CA THR A 70 20.23 5.42 -31.52
C THR A 70 21.27 4.95 -30.51
N PHE A 71 22.56 5.07 -30.84
CA PHE A 71 23.64 4.78 -29.89
C PHE A 71 23.52 5.61 -28.59
N LYS A 72 22.93 6.81 -28.64
CA LYS A 72 22.69 7.65 -27.45
C LYS A 72 21.74 6.99 -26.46
N ASN A 73 20.71 6.27 -26.94
CA ASN A 73 19.80 5.54 -26.06
C ASN A 73 20.56 4.48 -25.25
N PHE A 74 21.37 3.67 -25.92
CA PHE A 74 22.24 2.69 -25.26
C PHE A 74 23.21 3.35 -24.29
N SER A 75 23.80 4.49 -24.67
CA SER A 75 24.69 5.25 -23.77
C SER A 75 23.99 5.69 -22.48
N TYR A 76 22.74 6.14 -22.55
CA TYR A 76 22.00 6.55 -21.36
C TYR A 76 21.65 5.36 -20.46
N TRP A 77 21.20 4.25 -21.04
CA TRP A 77 20.85 3.04 -20.29
C TRP A 77 22.08 2.39 -19.65
N GLU A 78 23.22 2.44 -20.34
CA GLU A 78 24.49 1.94 -19.84
C GLU A 78 25.15 2.87 -18.82
N ALA A 79 24.81 4.16 -18.79
CA ALA A 79 25.29 5.07 -17.76
C ALA A 79 24.47 4.97 -16.46
N TRP A 80 23.22 4.49 -16.50
CA TRP A 80 22.41 4.30 -15.31
C TRP A 80 23.01 3.19 -14.42
N PRO A 81 23.04 3.33 -13.07
CA PRO A 81 22.32 4.30 -12.23
C PRO A 81 23.05 5.63 -11.91
N SER A 82 24.11 5.99 -12.65
CA SER A 82 24.77 7.29 -12.43
C SER A 82 23.88 8.47 -12.85
N ALA A 83 24.20 9.67 -12.35
CA ALA A 83 23.48 10.91 -12.64
C ALA A 83 23.42 11.29 -14.13
N THR A 84 24.33 10.76 -14.96
CA THR A 84 24.35 11.00 -16.41
C THR A 84 23.56 9.96 -17.22
N GLY A 85 22.99 8.95 -16.57
CA GLY A 85 22.21 7.88 -17.19
C GLY A 85 20.72 7.98 -16.92
N TYR A 86 19.93 7.27 -17.73
CA TYR A 86 18.48 7.16 -17.56
C TYR A 86 18.09 5.71 -17.33
N ALA A 87 17.21 5.49 -16.35
CA ALA A 87 16.67 4.18 -16.04
C ALA A 87 15.96 3.61 -17.29
N PRO A 88 16.34 2.42 -17.78
CA PRO A 88 15.60 1.77 -18.86
C PRO A 88 14.19 1.39 -18.37
N SER A 89 13.16 1.58 -19.21
CA SER A 89 11.81 1.09 -18.89
C SER A 89 11.78 -0.44 -18.90
N LEU A 90 10.74 -1.04 -18.29
CA LEU A 90 10.58 -2.51 -18.30
C LEU A 90 10.52 -3.08 -19.72
N GLU A 91 9.83 -2.40 -20.64
CA GLU A 91 9.79 -2.79 -22.04
C GLU A 91 11.18 -2.73 -22.70
N VAL A 92 11.98 -1.71 -22.35
CA VAL A 92 13.36 -1.62 -22.85
C VAL A 92 14.21 -2.75 -22.28
N LEU A 93 14.09 -3.05 -20.99
CA LEU A 93 14.80 -4.16 -20.35
C LEU A 93 14.45 -5.50 -20.97
N ASP A 94 13.17 -5.76 -21.24
CA ASP A 94 12.71 -6.99 -21.91
C ASP A 94 13.32 -7.11 -23.32
N ARG A 95 13.27 -6.03 -24.12
CA ARG A 95 13.88 -6.03 -25.46
C ARG A 95 15.41 -6.15 -25.42
N MET A 96 16.08 -5.53 -24.44
CA MET A 96 17.52 -5.73 -24.23
C MET A 96 17.84 -7.17 -23.83
N ALA A 97 16.98 -7.81 -23.01
CA ALA A 97 17.15 -9.19 -22.59
C ALA A 97 17.02 -10.15 -23.78
N GLN A 98 16.03 -9.91 -24.66
CA GLN A 98 15.89 -10.60 -25.94
C GLN A 98 17.11 -10.38 -26.86
N LEU A 99 17.58 -9.13 -26.96
CA LEU A 99 18.69 -8.75 -27.83
C LEU A 99 20.02 -9.38 -27.38
N TYR A 100 20.23 -9.50 -26.06
CA TYR A 100 21.43 -10.10 -25.48
C TYR A 100 21.27 -11.57 -25.12
N GLU A 101 20.11 -12.19 -25.36
CA GLU A 101 19.78 -13.58 -25.02
C GLU A 101 20.13 -13.90 -23.55
N CYS A 102 19.57 -13.10 -22.65
CA CYS A 102 19.72 -13.24 -21.20
C CYS A 102 18.37 -12.98 -20.51
N SER A 103 18.30 -13.14 -19.19
CA SER A 103 17.12 -12.73 -18.42
C SER A 103 17.17 -11.23 -18.12
N VAL A 104 16.01 -10.63 -17.82
CA VAL A 104 15.95 -9.24 -17.32
C VAL A 104 16.76 -9.09 -16.02
N ALA A 105 16.78 -10.12 -15.17
CA ALA A 105 17.56 -10.11 -13.94
C ALA A 105 19.08 -10.01 -14.21
N ASP A 106 19.58 -10.60 -15.30
CA ASP A 106 21.00 -10.50 -15.68
C ASP A 106 21.39 -9.07 -16.06
N LEU A 107 20.46 -8.25 -16.59
CA LEU A 107 20.67 -6.84 -16.91
C LEU A 107 20.68 -5.93 -15.68
N LEU A 108 20.23 -6.44 -14.54
CA LEU A 108 20.10 -5.71 -13.27
C LEU A 108 21.00 -6.30 -12.17
N SER A 109 21.87 -7.26 -12.52
CA SER A 109 22.68 -8.02 -11.56
C SER A 109 23.70 -7.18 -10.79
N ASP A 110 23.98 -5.97 -11.27
CA ASP A 110 24.87 -4.98 -10.66
C ASP A 110 24.17 -4.09 -9.63
N LEU A 111 22.86 -4.20 -9.50
CA LEU A 111 22.05 -3.46 -8.53
C LEU A 111 21.81 -4.26 -7.26
N HIS A 112 21.30 -3.58 -6.24
CA HIS A 112 20.95 -4.21 -4.98
C HIS A 112 19.77 -5.17 -5.17
N ASP A 113 19.98 -6.43 -4.78
CA ASP A 113 18.91 -7.41 -4.62
C ASP A 113 18.32 -7.28 -3.21
N TYR A 114 17.05 -6.88 -3.14
CA TYR A 114 16.31 -6.73 -1.89
C TYR A 114 15.47 -7.99 -1.56
N GLY A 115 15.59 -9.06 -2.33
CA GLY A 115 14.96 -10.34 -2.05
C GLY A 115 15.57 -11.00 -0.80
N ALA A 116 14.73 -11.54 0.08
CA ALA A 116 15.20 -12.30 1.25
C ALA A 116 16.08 -13.48 0.78
N LYS A 117 17.28 -13.61 1.40
CA LYS A 117 18.35 -14.60 1.13
C LYS A 117 17.87 -15.85 0.37
N ARG A 118 18.48 -16.13 -0.79
CA ARG A 118 18.27 -17.32 -1.67
C ARG A 118 17.54 -18.46 -0.96
N ARG A 119 16.24 -18.59 -1.24
CA ARG A 119 15.49 -19.81 -0.93
C ARG A 119 16.17 -20.99 -1.65
N PRO A 120 16.29 -22.17 -1.01
CA PRO A 120 16.80 -23.35 -1.70
C PRO A 120 15.96 -23.61 -2.96
N ALA A 121 16.61 -24.04 -4.04
CA ALA A 121 15.91 -24.39 -5.27
C ALA A 121 14.84 -25.45 -4.97
N LEU A 122 13.63 -25.26 -5.51
CA LEU A 122 12.50 -26.18 -5.39
C LEU A 122 12.85 -27.63 -5.80
N SER A 123 13.92 -27.82 -6.59
CA SER A 123 14.48 -29.13 -6.94
C SER A 123 15.06 -29.93 -5.77
N GLN A 124 15.24 -29.32 -4.59
CA GLN A 124 15.67 -30.01 -3.37
C GLN A 124 14.51 -30.46 -2.48
N VAL A 125 13.26 -30.10 -2.83
CA VAL A 125 12.08 -30.69 -2.19
C VAL A 125 11.92 -32.09 -2.76
N ARG A 126 12.49 -33.08 -2.06
CA ARG A 126 12.36 -34.49 -2.40
C ARG A 126 10.88 -34.85 -2.30
N GLU A 127 10.25 -35.20 -3.43
CA GLU A 127 8.86 -35.66 -3.39
C GLU A 127 8.73 -36.89 -2.47
N PRO A 128 7.71 -36.96 -1.62
CA PRO A 128 7.47 -38.15 -0.82
C PRO A 128 7.16 -39.32 -1.76
N VAL A 129 7.92 -40.41 -1.59
CA VAL A 129 7.75 -41.65 -2.36
C VAL A 129 6.30 -42.13 -2.23
N PRO A 130 5.58 -42.42 -3.34
CA PRO A 130 4.23 -42.96 -3.25
C PRO A 130 4.30 -44.37 -2.66
N GLY A 131 3.95 -44.52 -1.39
CA GLY A 131 3.99 -45.80 -0.68
C GLY A 131 4.37 -45.73 0.79
N GLY A 132 4.86 -44.60 1.29
CA GLY A 132 5.02 -44.38 2.73
C GLY A 132 3.64 -44.13 3.36
N GLY A 133 3.19 -45.05 4.23
CA GLY A 133 1.97 -44.86 5.02
C GLY A 133 1.96 -43.53 5.79
N PRO A 134 0.80 -43.08 6.29
CA PRO A 134 0.67 -41.77 6.92
C PRO A 134 1.73 -41.62 8.02
N ILE A 135 2.58 -40.61 7.87
CA ILE A 135 3.47 -40.16 8.95
C ILE A 135 2.54 -39.63 10.03
N VAL A 136 2.23 -40.49 11.00
CA VAL A 136 1.53 -40.11 12.21
C VAL A 136 2.52 -39.23 12.99
N PRO A 137 2.24 -37.93 13.19
CA PRO A 137 3.08 -37.12 14.06
C PRO A 137 3.04 -37.73 15.47
N PRO A 138 4.14 -37.67 16.24
CA PRO A 138 4.16 -38.22 17.58
C PRO A 138 3.03 -37.59 18.43
N PRO A 139 2.39 -38.36 19.32
CA PRO A 139 1.32 -37.86 20.16
C PRO A 139 1.82 -36.65 20.96
N ARG A 140 1.09 -35.53 20.86
CA ARG A 140 1.36 -34.33 21.66
C ARG A 140 1.31 -34.72 23.16
N PRO A 141 2.24 -34.23 23.99
CA PRO A 141 2.11 -34.39 25.44
C PRO A 141 0.78 -33.79 25.89
N THR A 142 0.06 -34.51 26.73
CA THR A 142 -1.18 -34.06 27.37
C THR A 142 -0.96 -32.70 28.03
N PRO A 143 -1.83 -31.70 27.81
CA PRO A 143 -1.71 -30.41 28.46
C PRO A 143 -1.78 -30.61 29.97
N GLN A 144 -0.75 -30.13 30.68
CA GLN A 144 -0.84 -30.04 32.13
C GLN A 144 -1.97 -29.06 32.48
N PRO A 145 -2.86 -29.39 33.42
CA PRO A 145 -3.84 -28.44 33.91
C PRO A 145 -3.09 -27.28 34.57
N TYR A 146 -3.17 -26.09 33.96
CA TYR A 146 -2.77 -24.86 34.61
C TYR A 146 -3.60 -24.72 35.89
N ALA A 147 -2.94 -24.87 37.04
CA ALA A 147 -3.52 -24.55 38.33
C ALA A 147 -3.85 -23.05 38.34
N LEU A 148 -5.14 -22.73 38.34
CA LEU A 148 -5.63 -21.44 38.80
C LEU A 148 -5.14 -21.28 40.23
N THR A 149 -4.17 -20.40 40.45
CA THR A 149 -3.90 -19.86 41.78
C THR A 149 -5.10 -19.03 42.19
N ALA A 150 -6.07 -19.70 42.81
CA ALA A 150 -7.14 -19.07 43.55
C ALA A 150 -6.52 -18.17 44.62
N ALA A 151 -6.79 -16.87 44.54
CA ALA A 151 -6.57 -15.97 45.65
C ALA A 151 -7.32 -16.54 46.88
N ALA A 152 -6.60 -16.63 48.00
CA ALA A 152 -7.09 -17.23 49.22
C ALA A 152 -8.35 -16.50 49.74
N PRO A 153 -9.35 -17.23 50.25
CA PRO A 153 -10.53 -16.65 50.87
C PRO A 153 -10.19 -16.00 52.23
N PRO A 154 -10.93 -14.96 52.66
CA PRO A 154 -10.85 -14.50 54.04
C PRO A 154 -11.32 -15.60 55.00
N GLY A 155 -10.60 -15.76 56.11
CA GLY A 155 -10.86 -16.75 57.16
C GLY A 155 -12.21 -16.55 57.90
N PRO A 156 -12.61 -17.52 58.74
CA PRO A 156 -14.00 -17.75 59.10
C PRO A 156 -14.53 -16.74 60.13
N ALA A 157 -15.73 -16.22 59.89
CA ALA A 157 -16.57 -15.67 60.93
C ALA A 157 -17.22 -16.81 61.73
N THR A 158 -17.01 -16.80 63.04
CA THR A 158 -17.63 -17.67 64.02
C THR A 158 -19.14 -17.48 64.08
N LEU A 159 -19.87 -18.61 64.17
CA LEU A 159 -21.29 -18.68 64.48
C LEU A 159 -21.60 -18.02 65.83
N GLY A 160 -22.55 -17.09 65.84
CA GLY A 160 -23.17 -16.56 67.05
C GLY A 160 -24.45 -15.76 66.75
N GLY A 161 -25.60 -16.43 66.80
CA GLY A 161 -26.90 -15.83 67.16
C GLY A 161 -27.69 -15.05 66.11
N TYR A 162 -28.80 -15.63 65.63
CA TYR A 162 -30.06 -14.91 65.37
C TYR A 162 -30.64 -14.37 66.70
N PRO A 163 -31.58 -13.40 66.75
CA PRO A 163 -32.57 -12.97 65.74
C PRO A 163 -32.64 -11.42 65.58
N GLY A 164 -33.42 -10.76 64.71
CA GLY A 164 -34.47 -11.12 63.77
C GLY A 164 -34.98 -9.82 63.10
N GLY A 165 -36.01 -9.94 62.25
CA GLY A 165 -36.79 -8.77 61.77
C GLY A 165 -36.79 -8.56 60.25
N HIS A 166 -37.89 -8.98 59.63
CA HIS A 166 -38.40 -8.53 58.32
C HIS A 166 -38.67 -6.99 58.28
N PRO A 167 -39.24 -6.42 57.19
CA PRO A 167 -38.71 -6.24 55.83
C PRO A 167 -38.88 -4.76 55.37
N GLY A 168 -38.48 -4.36 54.16
CA GLY A 168 -39.06 -3.14 53.56
C GLY A 168 -38.25 -2.41 52.51
N ALA A 169 -38.78 -2.45 51.29
CA ALA A 169 -38.76 -1.49 50.19
C ALA A 169 -38.05 -0.12 50.35
N GLY A 170 -37.45 0.34 49.26
CA GLY A 170 -37.36 1.78 48.96
C GLY A 170 -36.16 2.19 48.09
N HIS A 171 -36.41 2.48 46.80
CA HIS A 171 -35.77 3.64 46.14
C HIS A 171 -35.99 4.89 47.02
N PRO A 172 -35.15 5.95 47.03
CA PRO A 172 -34.81 6.74 45.83
C PRO A 172 -33.44 7.51 45.87
N SER A 173 -32.96 8.02 44.73
CA SER A 173 -32.81 9.46 44.36
C SER A 173 -31.64 10.28 44.94
N MET A 174 -30.90 10.87 43.99
CA MET A 174 -30.16 12.14 43.94
C MET A 174 -30.04 13.01 45.20
N GLY A 175 -28.82 13.49 45.45
CA GLY A 175 -28.50 14.61 46.34
C GLY A 175 -27.25 15.35 45.89
N HIS A 176 -27.46 16.58 45.42
CA HIS A 176 -26.52 17.69 45.18
C HIS A 176 -25.58 17.95 46.37
N LEU A 177 -24.46 18.68 46.13
CA LEU A 177 -23.76 19.67 46.99
C LEU A 177 -22.28 19.80 46.51
N ASP A 178 -21.56 20.91 46.55
CA ASP A 178 -21.81 22.31 46.89
C ASP A 178 -20.60 23.13 46.37
N LEU A 179 -20.79 24.40 46.04
CA LEU A 179 -19.76 25.32 45.58
C LEU A 179 -19.14 26.07 46.77
N GLY A 180 -17.87 25.75 47.08
CA GLY A 180 -17.05 26.43 48.10
C GLY A 180 -15.94 27.31 47.49
N ARG A 181 -16.05 28.61 47.75
CA ARG A 181 -15.20 29.75 47.38
C ARG A 181 -13.81 29.70 48.03
N LEU A 182 -12.73 30.11 47.33
CA LEU A 182 -11.39 30.32 47.91
C LEU A 182 -10.81 31.69 47.56
N ASP A 183 -10.19 32.31 48.58
CA ASP A 183 -9.45 33.58 48.59
C ASP A 183 -8.03 33.44 47.97
N PRO A 184 -7.39 34.52 47.46
CA PRO A 184 -6.11 34.45 46.75
C PRO A 184 -4.91 34.81 47.64
N GLY A 185 -3.84 34.01 47.61
CA GLY A 185 -2.65 34.31 48.44
C GLY A 185 -1.40 33.43 48.27
N LYS A 186 -0.82 33.36 47.06
CA LYS A 186 0.62 33.13 46.74
C LYS A 186 1.32 31.79 47.16
N PRO A 187 2.47 31.44 46.53
CA PRO A 187 2.62 30.19 45.77
C PRO A 187 3.48 29.12 46.45
N GLY A 188 3.12 27.85 46.24
CA GLY A 188 3.93 26.69 46.61
C GLY A 188 4.17 25.80 45.38
N LEU A 189 5.44 25.60 45.08
CA LEU A 189 5.96 24.70 44.04
C LEU A 189 5.53 23.24 44.34
N GLY A 190 4.89 22.60 43.37
CA GLY A 190 4.59 21.17 43.40
C GLY A 190 4.32 20.66 41.98
N HIS A 191 5.24 19.84 41.48
CA HIS A 191 5.10 19.11 40.21
C HIS A 191 3.81 18.28 40.17
N PRO A 192 3.03 18.26 39.07
CA PRO A 192 2.11 17.18 38.79
C PRO A 192 2.78 16.10 37.93
N GLY A 193 2.51 14.84 38.28
CA GLY A 193 2.81 13.65 37.48
C GLY A 193 2.01 13.58 36.18
N PRO A 194 2.23 12.55 35.34
CA PRO A 194 1.79 12.55 33.96
C PRO A 194 0.27 12.32 33.87
N GLY A 195 -0.45 13.33 33.40
CA GLY A 195 -1.84 13.20 32.96
C GLY A 195 -1.92 12.41 31.66
N HIS A 196 -2.91 11.52 31.57
CA HIS A 196 -3.32 10.89 30.30
C HIS A 196 -3.63 11.97 29.26
N ARG A 197 -2.86 11.99 28.16
CA ARG A 197 -3.23 12.70 26.93
C ARG A 197 -4.33 11.90 26.21
N ALA A 198 -5.30 12.61 25.65
CA ALA A 198 -6.32 11.99 24.81
C ALA A 198 -5.67 11.64 23.46
N ALA A 199 -5.94 10.45 22.94
CA ALA A 199 -5.36 9.93 21.68
C ALA A 199 -5.57 10.84 20.43
N GLY A 200 -6.46 11.84 20.51
CA GLY A 200 -6.64 12.85 19.47
C GLY A 200 -5.55 13.94 19.44
N ASP A 201 -4.99 14.30 20.60
CA ASP A 201 -3.94 15.33 20.68
C ASP A 201 -2.61 14.78 20.12
N ASP A 202 -2.33 13.50 20.33
CA ASP A 202 -1.12 12.84 19.83
C ASP A 202 -1.17 12.68 18.29
N ALA A 203 -2.36 12.46 17.70
CA ALA A 203 -2.52 12.37 16.24
C ALA A 203 -2.36 13.73 15.54
N ASP A 204 -2.87 14.81 16.14
CA ASP A 204 -2.67 16.18 15.65
C ASP A 204 -1.21 16.64 15.80
N GLU A 205 -0.53 16.22 16.87
CA GLU A 205 0.90 16.44 17.07
C GLU A 205 1.74 15.64 16.06
N LEU A 206 1.37 14.39 15.77
CA LEU A 206 1.98 13.55 14.73
C LEU A 206 1.80 14.18 13.35
N LEU A 207 0.58 14.62 13.02
CA LEU A 207 0.26 15.27 11.75
C LEU A 207 1.10 16.53 11.56
N ARG A 208 1.22 17.36 12.61
CA ARG A 208 2.02 18.60 12.60
C ARG A 208 3.53 18.32 12.48
N ALA A 209 4.06 17.31 13.17
CA ALA A 209 5.46 16.90 13.06
C ALA A 209 5.80 16.36 11.66
N THR A 210 4.88 15.60 11.07
CA THR A 210 5.06 15.00 9.73
C THR A 210 4.95 16.06 8.63
N MET A 211 4.05 17.04 8.77
CA MET A 211 3.95 18.21 7.89
C MET A 211 5.25 19.03 7.83
N SER A 212 5.97 19.13 8.95
CA SER A 212 7.30 19.76 8.99
C SER A 212 8.37 18.98 8.21
N SER A 213 8.24 17.65 8.13
CA SER A 213 9.17 16.78 7.38
C SER A 213 8.88 16.73 5.87
N VAL A 214 7.63 16.95 5.46
CA VAL A 214 7.24 16.96 4.03
C VAL A 214 7.65 18.27 3.35
N SER A 215 7.81 19.34 4.12
CA SER A 215 8.20 20.67 3.63
C SER A 215 9.69 20.79 3.22
N SER A 216 10.50 19.74 3.44
CA SER A 216 11.95 19.77 3.19
C SER A 216 12.40 18.98 1.94
N VAL A 217 11.51 18.67 1.00
CA VAL A 217 11.89 18.04 -0.28
C VAL A 217 12.08 19.12 -1.35
N PRO A 218 13.30 19.36 -1.86
CA PRO A 218 13.50 20.18 -3.04
C PRO A 218 12.97 19.44 -4.28
N GLU A 219 12.42 20.19 -5.23
CA GLU A 219 12.18 19.85 -6.65
C GLU A 219 10.77 19.41 -7.09
N ILE A 220 9.84 20.39 -7.07
CA ILE A 220 8.72 20.43 -8.04
C ILE A 220 9.21 20.89 -9.44
N THR A 221 10.42 21.45 -9.54
CA THR A 221 10.97 22.02 -10.77
C THR A 221 11.34 20.98 -11.85
N SER A 222 11.50 19.69 -11.48
CA SER A 222 11.91 18.63 -12.43
C SER A 222 10.76 18.05 -13.27
N LEU A 223 9.50 18.35 -12.95
CA LEU A 223 8.31 17.90 -13.71
C LEU A 223 8.00 18.74 -14.96
N ILE A 224 8.76 19.82 -15.21
CA ILE A 224 8.53 20.77 -16.32
C ILE A 224 9.34 20.43 -17.58
N GLY A 225 10.26 19.46 -17.53
CA GLY A 225 11.03 19.05 -18.71
C GLY A 225 10.84 17.58 -19.05
N LEU A 226 10.05 17.26 -20.10
CA LEU A 226 10.20 16.07 -20.99
C LEU A 226 9.24 16.21 -22.22
N PRO A 227 9.55 15.53 -23.36
CA PRO A 227 9.54 16.11 -24.70
C PRO A 227 8.29 15.86 -25.57
N ASP A 228 8.26 16.56 -26.70
CA ASP A 228 7.20 16.62 -27.71
C ASP A 228 6.84 15.29 -28.39
N GLY A 229 5.53 15.02 -28.56
CA GLY A 229 5.06 13.85 -29.30
C GLY A 229 3.59 13.43 -29.19
N GLY A 230 2.67 14.22 -28.61
CA GLY A 230 1.25 13.84 -28.50
C GLY A 230 0.29 15.01 -28.69
N ASN A 231 -0.70 14.83 -29.58
CA ASN A 231 -1.67 15.82 -30.07
C ASN A 231 -1.95 17.03 -29.15
N SER A 232 -1.62 18.23 -29.65
CA SER A 232 -1.67 19.51 -28.93
C SER A 232 -3.07 19.89 -28.39
N LEU A 233 -4.15 19.33 -28.96
CA LEU A 233 -5.52 19.55 -28.52
C LEU A 233 -5.86 18.79 -27.24
N SER A 234 -5.41 17.53 -27.10
CA SER A 234 -5.59 16.75 -25.87
C SER A 234 -4.69 17.29 -24.74
N ARG A 235 -3.51 17.81 -25.11
CA ARG A 235 -2.54 18.50 -24.24
C ARG A 235 -3.11 19.79 -23.63
N ARG A 236 -3.80 20.63 -24.44
CA ARG A 236 -4.48 21.84 -23.95
C ARG A 236 -5.68 21.52 -23.09
N SER A 237 -6.49 20.51 -23.44
CA SER A 237 -7.64 20.10 -22.64
C SER A 237 -7.24 19.51 -21.29
N ALA A 238 -6.17 18.69 -21.24
CA ALA A 238 -5.63 18.17 -19.98
C ALA A 238 -5.02 19.28 -19.10
N LEU A 239 -4.25 20.21 -19.68
CA LEU A 239 -3.68 21.35 -18.95
C LEU A 239 -4.74 22.37 -18.50
N LEU A 240 -5.82 22.58 -19.26
CA LEU A 240 -6.94 23.45 -18.89
C LEU A 240 -7.83 22.81 -17.81
N ASN A 241 -7.97 21.48 -17.82
CA ASN A 241 -8.65 20.74 -16.74
C ASN A 241 -7.80 20.67 -15.45
N LEU A 242 -6.47 20.73 -15.56
CA LEU A 242 -5.57 20.80 -14.41
C LEU A 242 -5.45 22.22 -13.84
N SER A 243 -5.40 23.27 -14.67
CA SER A 243 -5.14 24.64 -14.22
C SER A 243 -6.28 25.26 -13.40
N SER A 244 -7.52 24.81 -13.59
CA SER A 244 -8.68 25.31 -12.84
C SER A 244 -8.78 24.75 -11.40
N LEU A 245 -8.08 23.66 -11.07
CA LEU A 245 -8.04 23.08 -9.72
C LEU A 245 -6.78 23.44 -8.93
N PHE A 246 -5.65 23.73 -9.58
CA PHE A 246 -4.45 24.23 -8.89
C PHE A 246 -4.58 25.66 -8.37
N ALA A 247 -5.58 26.43 -8.82
CA ALA A 247 -5.84 27.78 -8.34
C ALA A 247 -6.36 27.84 -6.89
N VAL A 248 -6.82 26.73 -6.31
CA VAL A 248 -7.33 26.71 -4.92
C VAL A 248 -6.27 26.26 -3.91
N ALA A 249 -5.24 25.52 -4.31
CA ALA A 249 -4.21 25.02 -3.39
C ALA A 249 -3.05 25.98 -3.14
N ALA A 250 -2.84 27.00 -4.01
CA ALA A 250 -1.69 27.91 -3.91
C ALA A 250 -2.01 29.29 -3.28
N ALA A 251 -3.26 29.55 -2.90
CA ALA A 251 -3.70 30.87 -2.42
C ALA A 251 -4.39 30.87 -1.04
N ALA A 252 -4.29 29.78 -0.27
CA ALA A 252 -4.63 29.82 1.15
C ALA A 252 -3.33 29.86 1.96
N PRO A 253 -2.91 31.04 2.48
CA PRO A 253 -2.06 31.04 3.65
C PRO A 253 -2.75 30.17 4.71
N LEU A 254 -1.99 29.33 5.40
CA LEU A 254 -2.30 28.82 6.73
C LEU A 254 -2.43 30.02 7.69
N ALA A 255 -3.46 30.83 7.49
CA ALA A 255 -3.94 31.83 8.42
C ALA A 255 -5.06 31.16 9.20
N ALA A 256 -4.64 30.37 10.18
CA ALA A 256 -5.47 30.02 11.32
C ALA A 256 -5.85 31.32 12.03
N ASP A 257 -6.97 31.95 11.62
CA ASP A 257 -7.84 32.77 12.50
C ASP A 257 -9.04 33.45 11.81
N LYS A 258 -9.44 33.05 10.60
CA LYS A 258 -10.73 33.49 10.06
C LYS A 258 -11.75 32.36 10.22
N ALA A 259 -12.64 32.53 11.18
CA ALA A 259 -13.81 31.70 11.37
C ALA A 259 -14.47 31.45 10.00
N VAL A 260 -14.43 30.19 9.55
CA VAL A 260 -15.21 29.75 8.40
C VAL A 260 -16.68 30.01 8.75
N PRO A 261 -17.46 30.71 7.89
CA PRO A 261 -18.87 30.94 8.16
C PRO A 261 -19.57 29.60 8.43
N SER A 262 -20.30 29.49 9.53
CA SER A 262 -20.99 28.26 9.92
C SER A 262 -21.95 27.84 8.79
N PRO A 263 -21.84 26.61 8.25
CA PRO A 263 -22.50 26.18 7.02
C PRO A 263 -23.93 25.67 7.23
N ALA A 264 -24.60 26.09 8.31
CA ALA A 264 -25.96 25.66 8.60
C ALA A 264 -26.89 26.04 7.42
N GLY A 265 -27.32 25.04 6.66
CA GLY A 265 -28.27 25.17 5.54
C GLY A 265 -27.69 25.09 4.12
N ARG A 266 -26.40 24.78 3.93
CA ARG A 266 -25.76 24.72 2.58
C ARG A 266 -25.55 23.34 1.98
N VAL A 267 -25.85 22.26 2.71
CA VAL A 267 -25.65 20.90 2.20
C VAL A 267 -26.85 20.50 1.35
N ASP A 268 -26.72 20.66 0.03
CA ASP A 268 -27.71 20.20 -0.94
C ASP A 268 -27.19 18.98 -1.74
N GLU A 269 -28.08 18.41 -2.55
CA GLU A 269 -27.76 17.23 -3.34
C GLU A 269 -26.63 17.49 -4.35
N ALA A 270 -26.60 18.70 -4.93
CA ALA A 270 -25.58 19.09 -5.91
C ALA A 270 -24.20 19.18 -5.26
N MET A 271 -24.11 19.71 -4.04
CA MET A 271 -22.88 19.76 -3.25
C MET A 271 -22.37 18.35 -2.95
N VAL A 272 -23.22 17.47 -2.41
CA VAL A 272 -22.82 16.08 -2.10
C VAL A 272 -22.37 15.33 -3.35
N ALA A 273 -23.11 15.46 -4.46
CA ALA A 273 -22.74 14.84 -5.73
C ALA A 273 -21.41 15.38 -6.28
N ASN A 274 -21.23 16.71 -6.29
CA ASN A 274 -20.01 17.35 -6.74
C ASN A 274 -18.81 16.94 -5.87
N THR A 275 -18.97 16.88 -4.55
CA THR A 275 -17.89 16.42 -3.68
C THR A 275 -17.52 14.97 -3.95
N GLY A 276 -18.50 14.10 -4.23
CA GLY A 276 -18.25 12.73 -4.70
C GLY A 276 -17.39 12.70 -5.97
N LEU A 277 -17.70 13.53 -6.97
CA LEU A 277 -16.91 13.63 -8.20
C LEU A 277 -15.48 14.12 -7.95
N ILE A 278 -15.28 15.06 -7.02
CA ILE A 278 -13.94 15.56 -6.69
C ILE A 278 -13.13 14.47 -5.96
N VAL A 279 -13.74 13.71 -5.04
CA VAL A 279 -13.07 12.57 -4.37
C VAL A 279 -12.65 11.52 -5.40
N GLY A 280 -13.52 11.24 -6.37
CA GLY A 280 -13.22 10.40 -7.51
C GLY A 280 -12.01 10.88 -8.33
N GLY A 281 -12.03 12.15 -8.74
CA GLY A 281 -10.92 12.79 -9.43
C GLY A 281 -9.61 12.72 -8.63
N LEU A 282 -9.67 12.93 -7.31
CA LEU A 282 -8.50 12.81 -6.43
C LEU A 282 -7.94 11.38 -6.41
N ARG A 283 -8.79 10.35 -6.44
CA ARG A 283 -8.36 8.95 -6.55
C ARG A 283 -7.60 8.70 -7.84
N GLN A 284 -8.09 9.22 -8.96
CA GLN A 284 -7.42 9.10 -10.26
C GLN A 284 -6.09 9.85 -10.28
N GLN A 285 -6.05 11.06 -9.70
CA GLN A 285 -4.81 11.82 -9.54
C GLN A 285 -3.79 11.08 -8.66
N ASN A 286 -4.22 10.49 -7.55
CA ASN A 286 -3.36 9.69 -6.69
C ASN A 286 -2.79 8.49 -7.43
N ALA A 287 -3.59 7.81 -8.25
CA ALA A 287 -3.12 6.69 -9.07
C ALA A 287 -2.05 7.12 -10.10
N ALA A 288 -2.14 8.36 -10.62
CA ALA A 288 -1.22 8.89 -11.63
C ALA A 288 0.04 9.55 -11.04
N LEU A 289 -0.09 10.28 -9.93
CA LEU A 289 0.95 11.15 -9.37
C LEU A 289 1.55 10.61 -8.07
N GLY A 290 0.87 9.66 -7.42
CA GLY A 290 1.25 9.12 -6.13
C GLY A 290 0.75 9.93 -4.91
N PRO A 291 0.92 9.37 -3.71
CA PRO A 291 0.35 9.90 -2.48
C PRO A 291 0.98 11.22 -2.03
N SER A 292 2.30 11.38 -2.15
CA SER A 292 2.99 12.61 -1.70
C SER A 292 2.51 13.86 -2.44
N ALA A 293 2.13 13.73 -3.71
CA ALA A 293 1.63 14.84 -4.53
C ALA A 293 0.16 15.19 -4.24
N THR A 294 -0.61 14.28 -3.64
CA THR A 294 -2.08 14.39 -3.56
C THR A 294 -2.62 14.43 -2.13
N VAL A 295 -1.83 14.02 -1.13
CA VAL A 295 -2.25 13.94 0.28
C VAL A 295 -2.72 15.28 0.83
N GLN A 296 -2.07 16.40 0.48
CA GLN A 296 -2.44 17.72 1.00
C GLN A 296 -3.83 18.16 0.52
N THR A 297 -4.15 17.89 -0.74
CA THR A 297 -5.49 18.12 -1.30
C THR A 297 -6.52 17.29 -0.55
N GLY A 298 -6.23 16.01 -0.30
CA GLY A 298 -7.13 15.12 0.45
C GLY A 298 -7.38 15.59 1.88
N LEU A 299 -6.34 16.03 2.60
CA LEU A 299 -6.45 16.51 3.99
C LEU A 299 -7.29 17.79 4.08
N ALA A 300 -7.07 18.74 3.15
CA ALA A 300 -7.87 19.96 3.05
C ALA A 300 -9.34 19.63 2.77
N MET A 301 -9.60 18.71 1.83
CA MET A 301 -10.95 18.25 1.51
C MET A 301 -11.63 17.57 2.71
N ARG A 302 -10.93 16.71 3.45
CA ARG A 302 -11.49 16.01 4.62
C ARG A 302 -11.90 17.01 5.70
N SER A 303 -11.05 18.01 5.98
CA SER A 303 -11.35 19.06 6.96
C SER A 303 -12.62 19.83 6.61
N MET A 304 -12.79 20.17 5.32
CA MET A 304 -14.01 20.82 4.84
C MET A 304 -15.23 19.89 4.97
N LEU A 305 -15.11 18.64 4.52
CA LEU A 305 -16.20 17.66 4.56
C LEU A 305 -16.64 17.29 5.98
N GLU A 306 -15.72 17.22 6.94
CA GLU A 306 -16.05 16.90 8.33
C GLU A 306 -17.01 17.93 8.93
N SER A 307 -16.81 19.21 8.60
CA SER A 307 -17.68 20.30 9.07
C SER A 307 -19.08 20.26 8.44
N VAL A 308 -19.23 19.60 7.31
CA VAL A 308 -20.44 19.59 6.49
C VAL A 308 -21.26 18.31 6.70
N VAL A 309 -20.61 17.18 6.91
CA VAL A 309 -21.27 15.86 6.99
C VAL A 309 -22.19 15.73 8.21
N LYS A 310 -21.82 16.37 9.34
CA LYS A 310 -22.58 16.37 10.60
C LYS A 310 -23.87 17.19 10.50
N ASP A 311 -23.86 18.21 9.64
CA ASP A 311 -24.97 19.16 9.45
C ASP A 311 -25.85 18.83 8.23
N ALA A 312 -25.59 17.70 7.56
CA ALA A 312 -26.33 17.29 6.38
C ALA A 312 -27.81 16.99 6.72
N PRO A 313 -28.78 17.48 5.91
CA PRO A 313 -30.19 17.15 6.07
C PRO A 313 -30.42 15.64 6.09
N ALA A 314 -31.41 15.16 6.85
CA ALA A 314 -31.66 13.73 7.09
C ALA A 314 -31.73 12.88 5.79
N GLN A 315 -32.22 13.45 4.68
CA GLN A 315 -32.32 12.76 3.39
C GLN A 315 -30.95 12.58 2.69
N LEU A 316 -29.98 13.43 3.00
CA LEU A 316 -28.65 13.44 2.38
C LEU A 316 -27.55 12.92 3.31
N THR A 317 -27.82 12.80 4.61
CA THR A 317 -26.85 12.37 5.63
C THR A 317 -26.12 11.09 5.24
N GLY A 318 -26.84 10.05 4.79
CA GLY A 318 -26.21 8.79 4.36
C GLY A 318 -25.23 8.98 3.20
N ARG A 319 -25.63 9.67 2.13
CA ARG A 319 -24.77 9.95 0.97
C ARG A 319 -23.55 10.80 1.34
N ALA A 320 -23.73 11.77 2.23
CA ALA A 320 -22.63 12.60 2.71
C ALA A 320 -21.61 11.77 3.51
N TRP A 321 -22.06 10.86 4.36
CA TRP A 321 -21.19 9.92 5.08
C TRP A 321 -20.47 8.94 4.15
N VAL A 322 -21.09 8.49 3.06
CA VAL A 322 -20.40 7.68 2.05
C VAL A 322 -19.24 8.46 1.41
N VAL A 323 -19.47 9.71 1.00
CA VAL A 323 -18.41 10.53 0.37
C VAL A 323 -17.29 10.83 1.37
N TYR A 324 -17.63 11.16 2.62
CA TYR A 324 -16.64 11.34 3.69
C TYR A 324 -15.82 10.08 3.93
N GLY A 325 -16.49 8.93 4.08
CA GLY A 325 -15.84 7.65 4.31
C GLY A 325 -14.93 7.23 3.15
N ASP A 326 -15.33 7.47 1.90
CA ASP A 326 -14.50 7.16 0.74
C ASP A 326 -13.23 8.03 0.67
N LEU A 327 -13.33 9.32 1.05
CA LEU A 327 -12.18 10.20 1.16
C LEU A 327 -11.26 9.80 2.31
N ALA A 328 -11.80 9.50 3.50
CA ALA A 328 -11.02 9.04 4.64
C ALA A 328 -10.30 7.71 4.31
N HIS A 329 -10.98 6.80 3.61
CA HIS A 329 -10.37 5.57 3.12
C HIS A 329 -9.21 5.84 2.15
N LEU A 330 -9.39 6.77 1.20
CA LEU A 330 -8.34 7.17 0.27
C LEU A 330 -7.13 7.78 1.00
N LEU A 331 -7.36 8.61 2.03
CA LEU A 331 -6.29 9.15 2.88
C LEU A 331 -5.55 8.03 3.63
N GLY A 332 -6.27 7.07 4.20
CA GLY A 332 -5.64 5.90 4.83
C GLY A 332 -4.75 5.13 3.86
N TRP A 333 -5.21 4.94 2.62
CA TRP A 333 -4.43 4.33 1.55
C TRP A 333 -3.19 5.14 1.16
N MET A 334 -3.29 6.47 1.13
CA MET A 334 -2.13 7.35 0.88
C MET A 334 -1.10 7.22 2.01
N MET A 335 -1.54 7.25 3.27
CA MET A 335 -0.67 7.13 4.44
C MET A 335 0.05 5.78 4.47
N PHE A 336 -0.68 4.69 4.18
CA PHE A 336 -0.10 3.36 4.06
C PHE A 336 1.02 3.30 3.00
N ASN A 337 0.78 3.85 1.81
CA ASN A 337 1.81 3.86 0.74
C ASN A 337 3.01 4.76 1.05
N MET A 338 2.87 5.72 1.96
CA MET A 338 3.97 6.55 2.46
C MET A 338 4.67 5.91 3.68
N GLY A 339 4.28 4.70 4.11
CA GLY A 339 4.83 4.02 5.27
C GLY A 339 4.41 4.61 6.62
N GLN A 340 3.31 5.37 6.65
CA GLN A 340 2.76 6.00 7.84
C GLN A 340 1.63 5.14 8.42
N ASP A 341 1.98 3.97 8.94
CA ASP A 341 1.03 2.91 9.33
C ASP A 341 0.05 3.35 10.43
N GLU A 342 0.51 4.11 11.42
CA GLU A 342 -0.34 4.64 12.50
C GLU A 342 -1.41 5.61 11.96
N LEU A 343 -1.02 6.48 11.04
CA LEU A 343 -1.95 7.41 10.39
C LEU A 343 -2.88 6.67 9.43
N ALA A 344 -2.38 5.63 8.74
CA ALA A 344 -3.23 4.78 7.91
C ALA A 344 -4.33 4.11 8.76
N TYR A 345 -3.97 3.53 9.90
CA TYR A 345 -4.93 2.95 10.84
C TYR A 345 -5.97 3.96 11.30
N PHE A 346 -5.53 5.17 11.70
CA PHE A 346 -6.42 6.26 12.11
C PHE A 346 -7.47 6.58 11.04
N TYR A 347 -7.04 6.81 9.79
CA TYR A 347 -7.95 7.16 8.70
C TYR A 347 -8.83 5.98 8.28
N TYR A 348 -8.36 4.74 8.36
CA TYR A 348 -9.20 3.57 8.11
C TYR A 348 -10.29 3.41 9.18
N GLU A 349 -9.99 3.65 10.44
CA GLU A 349 -11.00 3.62 11.51
C GLU A 349 -12.05 4.72 11.34
N ASP A 350 -11.64 5.92 10.97
CA ASP A 350 -12.54 7.04 10.66
C ASP A 350 -13.45 6.71 9.47
N ALA A 351 -12.87 6.19 8.39
CA ALA A 351 -13.60 5.73 7.22
C ALA A 351 -14.60 4.61 7.56
N ARG A 352 -14.19 3.64 8.40
CA ARG A 352 -15.02 2.50 8.79
C ARG A 352 -16.24 2.95 9.57
N ARG A 353 -16.09 3.89 10.50
CA ARG A 353 -17.21 4.50 11.24
C ARG A 353 -18.19 5.19 10.29
N ALA A 354 -17.68 5.96 9.34
CA ALA A 354 -18.50 6.64 8.33
C ALA A 354 -19.27 5.65 7.44
N ALA A 355 -18.64 4.56 7.01
CA ALA A 355 -19.28 3.51 6.19
C ALA A 355 -20.45 2.85 6.93
N TYR A 356 -20.26 2.50 8.21
CA TYR A 356 -21.36 1.94 9.02
C TYR A 356 -22.45 2.96 9.33
N GLN A 357 -22.10 4.22 9.57
CA GLN A 357 -23.08 5.30 9.74
C GLN A 357 -23.96 5.49 8.49
N ALA A 358 -23.43 5.19 7.31
CA ALA A 358 -24.14 5.26 6.04
C ALA A 358 -24.83 3.96 5.61
N ASP A 359 -24.70 2.87 6.37
CA ASP A 359 -25.08 1.51 5.96
C ASP A 359 -24.47 1.08 4.60
N ASP A 360 -23.30 1.62 4.22
CA ASP A 360 -22.58 1.26 3.00
C ASP A 360 -21.61 0.10 3.29
N TYR A 361 -22.16 -1.11 3.25
CA TYR A 361 -21.39 -2.35 3.47
C TYR A 361 -20.37 -2.66 2.37
N GLU A 362 -20.53 -2.08 1.17
CA GLU A 362 -19.55 -2.21 0.10
C GLU A 362 -18.29 -1.37 0.41
N LEU A 363 -18.47 -0.15 0.91
CA LEU A 363 -17.39 0.67 1.43
C LEU A 363 -16.74 0.03 2.65
N ALA A 364 -17.54 -0.46 3.60
CA ALA A 364 -17.03 -1.14 4.79
C ALA A 364 -16.17 -2.36 4.43
N ALA A 365 -16.59 -3.16 3.44
CA ALA A 365 -15.82 -4.29 2.93
C ALA A 365 -14.45 -3.87 2.39
N ASN A 366 -14.39 -2.78 1.62
CA ASN A 366 -13.14 -2.25 1.08
C ASN A 366 -12.19 -1.78 2.19
N ILE A 367 -12.72 -1.04 3.18
CA ILE A 367 -11.93 -0.51 4.30
C ILE A 367 -11.39 -1.65 5.17
N LEU A 368 -12.23 -2.65 5.51
CA LEU A 368 -11.79 -3.80 6.29
C LEU A 368 -10.73 -4.63 5.55
N ALA A 369 -10.85 -4.75 4.22
CA ALA A 369 -9.81 -5.33 3.38
C ALA A 369 -8.49 -4.53 3.43
N ALA A 370 -8.55 -3.20 3.43
CA ALA A 370 -7.37 -2.36 3.59
C ALA A 370 -6.74 -2.50 5.00
N GLN A 371 -7.55 -2.59 6.06
CA GLN A 371 -7.08 -2.87 7.42
C GLN A 371 -6.45 -4.26 7.53
N ALA A 372 -7.00 -5.27 6.85
CA ALA A 372 -6.39 -6.59 6.76
C ALA A 372 -5.02 -6.53 6.08
N HIS A 373 -4.87 -5.71 5.04
CA HIS A 373 -3.58 -5.49 4.37
C HIS A 373 -2.57 -4.85 5.32
N LEU A 374 -2.97 -3.80 6.03
CA LEU A 374 -2.13 -3.10 7.01
C LEU A 374 -1.63 -4.04 8.12
N SER A 375 -2.53 -4.84 8.72
CA SER A 375 -2.16 -5.83 9.73
C SER A 375 -1.24 -6.91 9.16
N MET A 376 -1.50 -7.37 7.93
CA MET A 376 -0.67 -8.37 7.25
C MET A 376 0.76 -7.86 7.04
N THR A 377 0.94 -6.62 6.57
CA THR A 377 2.28 -6.03 6.37
C THR A 377 3.01 -5.77 7.68
N ALA A 378 2.28 -5.50 8.76
CA ALA A 378 2.84 -5.38 10.11
C ALA A 378 3.23 -6.73 10.74
N GLY A 379 2.88 -7.86 10.12
CA GLY A 379 3.10 -9.21 10.65
C GLY A 379 2.10 -9.65 11.73
N ASP A 380 1.05 -8.86 11.97
CA ASP A 380 -0.05 -9.24 12.86
C ASP A 380 -1.08 -10.09 12.10
N HIS A 381 -0.74 -11.37 11.94
CA HIS A 381 -1.58 -12.32 11.21
C HIS A 381 -2.94 -12.54 11.85
N GLN A 382 -3.08 -12.39 13.17
CA GLN A 382 -4.36 -12.59 13.85
C GLN A 382 -5.33 -11.48 13.49
N SER A 383 -4.93 -10.22 13.67
CA SER A 383 -5.75 -9.07 13.27
C SER A 383 -6.02 -9.04 11.77
N ALA A 384 -5.05 -9.47 10.95
CA ALA A 384 -5.23 -9.57 9.50
C ALA A 384 -6.35 -10.57 9.13
N ILE A 385 -6.38 -11.74 9.78
CA ILE A 385 -7.43 -12.75 9.58
C ILE A 385 -8.79 -12.22 10.02
N ASP A 386 -8.86 -11.57 11.18
CA ASP A 386 -10.11 -11.06 11.73
C ASP A 386 -10.69 -9.95 10.83
N HIS A 387 -9.84 -9.01 10.36
CA HIS A 387 -10.25 -7.99 9.39
C HIS A 387 -10.68 -8.58 8.05
N ALA A 388 -9.98 -9.57 7.51
CA ALA A 388 -10.33 -10.20 6.24
C ALA A 388 -11.69 -10.92 6.30
N GLN A 389 -11.97 -11.62 7.41
CA GLN A 389 -13.26 -12.28 7.62
C GLN A 389 -14.39 -11.26 7.80
N ALA A 390 -14.15 -10.17 8.53
CA ALA A 390 -15.10 -9.07 8.64
C ALA A 390 -15.39 -8.43 7.28
N ALA A 391 -14.37 -8.29 6.43
CA ALA A 391 -14.53 -7.78 5.07
C ALA A 391 -15.42 -8.69 4.21
N GLU A 392 -15.21 -10.02 4.24
CA GLU A 392 -16.08 -10.97 3.54
C GLU A 392 -17.54 -10.92 4.05
N GLU A 393 -17.75 -10.73 5.36
CA GLU A 393 -19.08 -10.58 5.93
C GLU A 393 -19.77 -9.29 5.46
N ALA A 394 -19.07 -8.16 5.48
CA ALA A 394 -19.57 -6.90 4.93
C ALA A 394 -19.93 -7.03 3.44
N ALA A 395 -19.05 -7.64 2.63
CA ALA A 395 -19.30 -7.88 1.21
C ALA A 395 -20.51 -8.79 0.94
N ARG A 396 -20.83 -9.71 1.87
CA ARG A 396 -22.02 -10.58 1.78
C ARG A 396 -23.32 -9.82 2.04
N ARG A 397 -23.31 -8.78 2.87
CA ARG A 397 -24.47 -7.90 3.12
C ARG A 397 -24.79 -6.99 1.93
N GLY A 398 -23.79 -6.67 1.12
CA GLY A 398 -23.96 -5.93 -0.14
C GLY A 398 -24.27 -6.82 -1.35
N THR A 399 -24.58 -6.18 -2.47
CA THR A 399 -24.80 -6.82 -3.78
C THR A 399 -23.57 -6.76 -4.70
N SER A 400 -22.54 -6.00 -4.31
CA SER A 400 -21.36 -5.76 -5.14
C SER A 400 -20.52 -7.01 -5.35
N ARG A 401 -20.42 -7.42 -6.63
CA ARG A 401 -19.57 -8.54 -7.05
C ARG A 401 -18.08 -8.20 -6.91
N HIS A 402 -17.71 -6.95 -7.17
CA HIS A 402 -16.33 -6.45 -7.00
C HIS A 402 -15.90 -6.56 -5.54
N ALA A 403 -16.73 -6.12 -4.60
CA ALA A 403 -16.44 -6.27 -3.17
C ALA A 403 -16.26 -7.73 -2.75
N ARG A 404 -17.12 -8.64 -3.24
CA ARG A 404 -17.01 -10.08 -2.94
C ARG A 404 -15.76 -10.73 -3.53
N ALA A 405 -15.35 -10.32 -4.73
CA ALA A 405 -14.14 -10.81 -5.36
C ALA A 405 -12.89 -10.31 -4.63
N TYR A 406 -12.81 -9.00 -4.39
CA TYR A 406 -11.67 -8.38 -3.71
C TYR A 406 -11.49 -8.84 -2.26
N THR A 407 -12.58 -9.05 -1.51
CA THR A 407 -12.45 -9.57 -0.13
C THR A 407 -11.99 -11.03 -0.10
N ALA A 408 -12.30 -11.82 -1.12
CA ALA A 408 -11.78 -13.17 -1.28
C ALA A 408 -10.28 -13.16 -1.65
N ASP A 409 -9.83 -12.25 -2.52
CA ASP A 409 -8.39 -11.98 -2.79
C ASP A 409 -7.64 -11.70 -1.48
N MET A 410 -8.08 -10.68 -0.75
CA MET A 410 -7.43 -10.27 0.49
C MET A 410 -7.39 -11.41 1.51
N THR A 411 -8.47 -12.19 1.61
CA THR A 411 -8.53 -13.38 2.46
C THR A 411 -7.51 -14.45 2.03
N ALA A 412 -7.32 -14.67 0.72
CA ALA A 412 -6.32 -15.60 0.22
C ALA A 412 -4.89 -15.17 0.58
N ARG A 413 -4.59 -13.88 0.40
CA ARG A 413 -3.28 -13.28 0.72
C ARG A 413 -2.98 -13.35 2.22
N VAL A 414 -3.96 -13.02 3.05
CA VAL A 414 -3.84 -13.11 4.51
C VAL A 414 -3.58 -14.56 4.93
N TYR A 415 -4.34 -15.54 4.43
CA TYR A 415 -4.07 -16.95 4.75
C TYR A 415 -2.72 -17.43 4.25
N ALA A 416 -2.28 -17.00 3.06
CA ALA A 416 -0.95 -17.34 2.54
C ALA A 416 0.15 -16.79 3.45
N SER A 417 0.06 -15.51 3.82
CA SER A 417 1.02 -14.86 4.74
C SER A 417 1.11 -15.55 6.10
N ALA A 418 0.02 -16.15 6.57
CA ALA A 418 -0.07 -16.88 7.84
C ALA A 418 0.31 -18.37 7.71
N GLY A 419 0.81 -18.83 6.56
CA GLY A 419 1.18 -20.23 6.30
C GLY A 419 -0.01 -21.20 6.17
N GLN A 420 -1.22 -20.69 5.93
CA GLN A 420 -2.46 -21.47 5.83
C GLN A 420 -2.81 -21.80 4.38
N GLY A 421 -1.91 -22.49 3.68
CA GLY A 421 -1.99 -22.74 2.23
C GLY A 421 -3.32 -23.32 1.75
N SER A 422 -3.88 -24.34 2.41
CA SER A 422 -5.18 -24.91 2.00
C SER A 422 -6.34 -23.91 2.09
N ARG A 423 -6.32 -23.02 3.09
CA ARG A 423 -7.35 -21.97 3.24
C ARG A 423 -7.15 -20.85 2.23
N SER A 424 -5.89 -20.53 1.89
CA SER A 424 -5.55 -19.59 0.81
C SER A 424 -6.08 -20.09 -0.54
N LEU A 425 -5.78 -21.34 -0.93
CA LEU A 425 -6.29 -21.94 -2.17
C LEU A 425 -7.83 -21.96 -2.22
N ALA A 426 -8.48 -22.28 -1.11
CA ALA A 426 -9.93 -22.23 -1.03
C ALA A 426 -10.50 -20.81 -1.22
N ALA A 427 -9.76 -19.77 -0.81
CA ALA A 427 -10.15 -18.38 -1.00
C ALA A 427 -9.93 -17.90 -2.44
N LEU A 428 -8.81 -18.27 -3.07
CA LEU A 428 -8.56 -18.03 -4.50
C LEU A 428 -9.67 -18.62 -5.38
N GLU A 429 -10.10 -19.85 -5.08
CA GLU A 429 -11.19 -20.48 -5.83
C GLU A 429 -12.54 -19.76 -5.62
N ARG A 430 -12.76 -19.13 -4.45
CA ARG A 430 -13.94 -18.28 -4.24
C ARG A 430 -13.84 -17.00 -5.05
N GLU A 431 -12.69 -16.34 -5.05
CA GLU A 431 -12.42 -15.14 -5.85
C GLU A 431 -12.68 -15.41 -7.33
N ARG A 432 -12.05 -16.47 -7.88
CA ARG A 432 -12.21 -16.88 -9.28
C ARG A 432 -13.67 -17.06 -9.68
N LYS A 433 -14.48 -17.68 -8.81
CA LYS A 433 -15.94 -17.83 -9.00
C LYS A 433 -16.70 -16.50 -8.96
N GLN A 434 -16.25 -15.50 -8.21
CA GLN A 434 -16.88 -14.18 -8.21
C GLN A 434 -16.51 -13.40 -9.46
N MET A 435 -15.25 -13.45 -9.87
CA MET A 435 -14.76 -12.78 -11.08
C MET A 435 -15.46 -13.24 -12.36
N GLN A 436 -15.77 -14.54 -12.47
CA GLN A 436 -16.56 -15.09 -13.59
C GLN A 436 -17.98 -14.52 -13.68
N ARG A 437 -18.48 -13.88 -12.63
CA ARG A 437 -19.80 -13.26 -12.58
C ARG A 437 -19.75 -11.74 -12.76
N ILE A 438 -18.56 -11.14 -12.84
CA ILE A 438 -18.39 -9.71 -13.10
C ILE A 438 -18.43 -9.51 -14.61
N ASP A 439 -19.28 -8.59 -15.07
CA ASP A 439 -19.21 -8.08 -16.43
C ASP A 439 -18.11 -7.01 -16.50
N TRP A 440 -16.97 -7.37 -17.06
CA TRP A 440 -15.82 -6.47 -17.18
C TRP A 440 -15.95 -5.45 -18.31
N SER A 441 -17.03 -5.50 -19.10
CA SER A 441 -17.34 -4.47 -20.10
C SER A 441 -18.03 -3.24 -19.50
N GLU A 442 -18.64 -3.39 -18.32
CA GLU A 442 -19.23 -2.28 -17.57
C GLU A 442 -18.19 -1.57 -16.71
N PRO A 443 -18.20 -0.22 -16.64
CA PRO A 443 -17.34 0.50 -15.71
C PRO A 443 -17.65 0.09 -14.27
N ALA A 444 -16.63 -0.39 -13.54
CA ALA A 444 -16.76 -0.62 -12.12
C ALA A 444 -17.08 0.69 -11.38
N ALA A 445 -17.70 0.59 -10.20
CA ALA A 445 -17.79 1.75 -9.31
C ALA A 445 -16.38 2.30 -9.08
N GLU A 446 -16.23 3.62 -9.07
CA GLU A 446 -14.92 4.29 -9.14
C GLU A 446 -13.91 3.79 -8.09
N ARG A 447 -14.40 3.46 -6.89
CA ARG A 447 -13.59 2.87 -5.81
C ARG A 447 -12.93 1.54 -6.14
N TRP A 448 -13.46 0.79 -7.11
CA TRP A 448 -12.92 -0.50 -7.59
C TRP A 448 -12.11 -0.38 -8.87
N GLY A 449 -11.86 0.83 -9.40
CA GLY A 449 -11.11 1.02 -10.65
C GLY A 449 -9.69 0.43 -10.64
N PHE A 450 -9.13 0.09 -9.47
CA PHE A 450 -7.84 -0.58 -9.33
C PHE A 450 -7.91 -2.10 -9.47
N TYR A 451 -9.09 -2.71 -9.27
CA TYR A 451 -9.27 -4.16 -9.22
C TYR A 451 -9.76 -4.68 -10.57
N GLY A 452 -9.06 -5.68 -11.11
CA GLY A 452 -9.36 -6.24 -12.42
C GLY A 452 -8.61 -7.54 -12.69
N PRO A 453 -8.78 -8.16 -13.87
CA PRO A 453 -8.13 -9.42 -14.22
C PRO A 453 -6.61 -9.40 -14.05
N ALA A 454 -5.96 -8.30 -14.39
CA ALA A 454 -4.52 -8.15 -14.20
C ALA A 454 -4.11 -8.16 -12.72
N PHE A 455 -4.90 -7.50 -11.86
CA PHE A 455 -4.68 -7.51 -10.41
C PHE A 455 -4.80 -8.92 -9.84
N TYR A 456 -5.86 -9.64 -10.23
CA TYR A 456 -6.08 -11.03 -9.82
C TYR A 456 -4.88 -11.94 -10.13
N TRP A 457 -4.43 -12.00 -11.39
CA TRP A 457 -3.34 -12.89 -11.77
C TRP A 457 -2.03 -12.58 -11.03
N ALA A 458 -1.78 -11.30 -10.74
CA ALA A 458 -0.63 -10.90 -9.94
C ALA A 458 -0.72 -11.42 -8.50
N ARG A 459 -1.91 -11.32 -7.87
CA ARG A 459 -2.11 -11.73 -6.48
C ARG A 459 -2.24 -13.25 -6.29
N GLU A 460 -2.84 -13.95 -7.24
CA GLU A 460 -2.85 -15.41 -7.25
C GLU A 460 -1.41 -15.94 -7.26
N SER A 461 -0.55 -15.38 -8.13
CA SER A 461 0.86 -15.73 -8.20
C SER A 461 1.59 -15.48 -6.87
N GLU A 462 1.32 -14.36 -6.20
CA GLU A 462 1.88 -14.03 -4.88
C GLU A 462 1.49 -15.07 -3.82
N CYS A 463 0.22 -15.50 -3.79
CA CYS A 463 -0.26 -16.52 -2.86
C CYS A 463 0.39 -17.89 -3.06
N HIS A 464 0.81 -18.22 -4.29
CA HIS A 464 1.56 -19.44 -4.58
C HIS A 464 3.04 -19.36 -4.17
N LEU A 465 3.57 -18.15 -3.94
CA LEU A 465 4.96 -17.92 -3.55
C LEU A 465 5.15 -17.82 -2.02
N LEU A 466 4.11 -17.50 -1.27
CA LEU A 466 4.08 -17.44 0.20
C LEU A 466 3.74 -18.81 0.79
#